data_AF-A0A7I9VN87-F1
#
_entry.id   AF-A0A7I9VN87-F1
#
_cell.length_a   1.000
_cell.length_b   1.000
_cell.length_c   1.000
_cell.angle_alpha   90.00
_cell.angle_beta   90.00
_cell.angle_gamma   90.00
#
_symmetry.space_group_name_H-M   'P 1'
#
loop_
_entity.id
_entity.type
_entity.pdbx_description
1 polymer ?
#
loop_
_entity_poly.entity_id
_entity_poly.type
_entity_poly.pdbx_seq_one_letter_code
_entity_poly.pdbx_strand_id
1 'polypeptide(L)'
;MSLSLARRAPARARRELVLTWAAAVALLAAAKVVSGFEPTGLLAGNLAGVAAFLFIVLPERRLRAEGEGWSDFGLPWSGLGSRATWRAWGRGLAFALAVAAVVFPLFFAGFWAYGRLLPHLPRGLAAVLAPYALPPAPHLRLPARFAVLAAVQLLVVALPEELFYRGWMQTTWAATAPGRGVTVLGARLGAGFLATQALFALGHLVVLQPWRLATFFPGLLFGWVRERSGGLAAPVLLHALSNLFIAVLERSFYG
;
A
#
# COMPACT_ATOMS: atom_id res chain seq x y z
N MET A 1 0.12 0.91 -19.26
CA MET A 1 0.78 2.22 -19.45
C MET A 1 2.26 1.96 -19.26
N SER A 2 3.08 2.38 -20.23
CA SER A 2 4.53 2.21 -20.24
C SER A 2 5.27 3.52 -19.94
N LEU A 3 6.55 3.43 -19.58
CA LEU A 3 7.43 4.61 -19.48
C LEU A 3 7.64 5.26 -20.85
N SER A 4 7.63 4.46 -21.93
CA SER A 4 7.64 4.95 -23.30
C SER A 4 6.47 5.91 -23.58
N LEU A 5 5.23 5.49 -23.30
CA LEU A 5 4.04 6.32 -23.50
C LEU A 5 4.01 7.54 -22.58
N ALA A 6 4.48 7.40 -21.33
CA ALA A 6 4.59 8.51 -20.38
C ALA A 6 5.46 9.66 -20.91
N ARG A 7 6.55 9.33 -21.59
CA ARG A 7 7.47 10.31 -22.18
C ARG A 7 6.93 10.93 -23.48
N ARG A 8 6.28 10.13 -24.33
CA ARG A 8 5.78 10.58 -25.65
C ARG A 8 4.47 11.36 -25.57
N ALA A 9 3.56 10.98 -24.67
CA ALA A 9 2.24 11.60 -24.54
C ALA A 9 1.82 11.76 -23.05
N PRO A 10 2.44 12.69 -22.30
CA PRO A 10 2.21 12.87 -20.86
C PRO A 10 0.75 12.98 -20.42
N ALA A 11 -0.08 13.74 -21.16
CA ALA A 11 -1.50 13.91 -20.83
C ALA A 11 -2.30 12.61 -20.99
N ARG A 12 -2.08 11.88 -22.09
CA ARG A 12 -2.68 10.57 -22.33
C ARG A 12 -2.23 9.58 -21.27
N ALA A 13 -0.95 9.60 -20.91
CA ALA A 13 -0.40 8.72 -19.89
C ALA A 13 -1.09 8.86 -18.54
N ARG A 14 -1.26 10.11 -18.08
CA ARG A 14 -1.97 10.43 -16.84
C ARG A 14 -3.42 9.97 -16.86
N ARG A 15 -4.11 10.15 -18.00
CA ARG A 15 -5.50 9.70 -18.14
C ARG A 15 -5.63 8.19 -18.01
N GLU A 16 -4.84 7.41 -18.76
CA GLU A 16 -4.99 5.95 -18.70
C GLU A 16 -4.50 5.35 -17.38
N LEU A 17 -3.56 5.99 -16.67
CA LEU A 17 -3.23 5.62 -15.28
C LEU A 17 -4.48 5.63 -14.40
N VAL A 18 -5.17 6.77 -14.37
CA VAL A 18 -6.39 6.94 -13.57
C VAL A 18 -7.50 6.00 -14.04
N LEU A 19 -7.68 5.80 -15.34
CA LEU A 19 -8.68 4.85 -15.86
C LEU A 19 -8.38 3.39 -15.46
N THR A 20 -7.11 2.98 -15.46
CA THR A 20 -6.74 1.62 -15.04
C THR A 20 -6.98 1.43 -13.55
N TRP A 21 -6.66 2.44 -12.73
CA TRP A 21 -6.97 2.44 -11.32
C TRP A 21 -8.48 2.39 -11.07
N ALA A 22 -9.26 3.21 -11.77
CA ALA A 22 -10.71 3.22 -11.65
C ALA A 22 -11.31 1.86 -12.02
N ALA A 23 -10.80 1.21 -13.08
CA ALA A 23 -11.20 -0.13 -13.46
C ALA A 23 -10.84 -1.18 -12.38
N ALA A 24 -9.62 -1.13 -11.82
CA ALA A 24 -9.21 -2.05 -10.76
C ALA A 24 -10.10 -1.91 -9.51
N VAL A 25 -10.37 -0.68 -9.09
CA VAL A 25 -11.21 -0.37 -7.92
C VAL A 25 -12.67 -0.75 -8.19
N ALA A 26 -13.21 -0.47 -9.38
CA ALA A 26 -14.56 -0.85 -9.77
C ALA A 26 -14.76 -2.37 -9.80
N LEU A 27 -13.79 -3.12 -10.34
CA LEU A 27 -13.82 -4.59 -10.34
C LEU A 27 -13.73 -5.15 -8.92
N LEU A 28 -12.88 -4.58 -8.06
CA LEU A 28 -12.80 -4.98 -6.66
C LEU A 28 -14.10 -4.66 -5.89
N ALA A 29 -14.71 -3.51 -6.16
CA ALA A 29 -16.01 -3.13 -5.60
C ALA A 29 -17.12 -4.09 -6.06
N ALA A 30 -17.15 -4.43 -7.34
CA ALA A 30 -18.08 -5.42 -7.88
C ALA A 30 -17.87 -6.79 -7.21
N ALA A 31 -16.62 -7.25 -7.07
CA ALA A 31 -16.31 -8.50 -6.36
C ALA A 31 -16.79 -8.46 -4.90
N LYS A 32 -16.64 -7.34 -4.20
CA LYS A 32 -17.16 -7.17 -2.84
C LYS A 32 -18.69 -7.22 -2.80
N VAL A 33 -19.38 -6.58 -3.74
CA VAL A 33 -20.85 -6.65 -3.82
C VAL A 33 -21.30 -8.09 -4.06
N VAL A 34 -20.72 -8.77 -5.05
CA VAL A 34 -21.01 -10.18 -5.36
C VAL A 34 -20.75 -11.07 -4.13
N SER A 35 -19.68 -10.79 -3.37
CA SER A 35 -19.34 -11.57 -2.18
C SER A 35 -20.39 -11.53 -1.07
N GLY A 36 -21.28 -10.52 -1.07
CA GLY A 36 -22.40 -10.44 -0.12
C GLY A 36 -23.58 -11.36 -0.46
N PHE A 37 -23.65 -11.86 -1.70
CA PHE A 37 -24.73 -12.74 -2.18
C PHE A 37 -24.24 -14.17 -2.49
N GLU A 38 -22.92 -14.36 -2.53
CA GLU A 38 -22.28 -15.63 -2.85
C GLU A 38 -22.32 -16.57 -1.63
N PRO A 39 -22.94 -17.77 -1.72
CA PRO A 39 -23.32 -18.56 -0.55
C PRO A 39 -22.15 -19.31 0.13
N THR A 40 -21.03 -19.53 -0.56
CA THR A 40 -19.87 -20.26 -0.02
C THR A 40 -18.97 -19.39 0.85
N GLY A 41 -19.08 -18.06 0.74
CA GLY A 41 -18.20 -17.10 1.42
C GLY A 41 -16.77 -17.11 0.89
N LEU A 42 -16.47 -17.89 -0.16
CA LEU A 42 -15.15 -18.02 -0.74
C LEU A 42 -14.66 -16.68 -1.29
N LEU A 43 -15.53 -15.93 -1.95
CA LEU A 43 -15.14 -14.63 -2.50
C LEU A 43 -14.86 -13.62 -1.37
N ALA A 44 -15.71 -13.58 -0.35
CA ALA A 44 -15.56 -12.68 0.80
C ALA A 44 -14.24 -12.93 1.55
N GLY A 45 -13.88 -14.20 1.74
CA GLY A 45 -12.62 -14.61 2.39
C GLY A 45 -11.36 -14.32 1.56
N ASN A 46 -11.49 -14.08 0.25
CA ASN A 46 -10.36 -13.95 -0.68
C ASN A 46 -10.31 -12.61 -1.42
N LEU A 47 -11.02 -11.57 -0.98
CA LEU A 47 -11.01 -10.24 -1.62
C LEU A 47 -9.60 -9.63 -1.73
N ALA A 48 -8.72 -9.88 -0.76
CA ALA A 48 -7.32 -9.45 -0.84
C ALA A 48 -6.57 -10.11 -2.02
N GLY A 49 -6.85 -11.39 -2.29
CA GLY A 49 -6.32 -12.11 -3.44
C GLY A 49 -6.86 -11.57 -4.77
N VAL A 50 -8.14 -11.18 -4.81
CA VAL A 50 -8.73 -10.51 -5.98
C VAL A 50 -8.04 -9.17 -6.23
N ALA A 51 -7.84 -8.35 -5.19
CA ALA A 51 -7.11 -7.09 -5.30
C ALA A 51 -5.68 -7.31 -5.80
N ALA A 52 -4.95 -8.27 -5.21
CA ALA A 52 -3.61 -8.65 -5.62
C ALA A 52 -3.54 -9.01 -7.12
N PHE A 53 -4.46 -9.85 -7.58
CA PHE A 53 -4.55 -10.27 -8.97
C PHE A 53 -4.79 -9.08 -9.90
N LEU A 54 -5.77 -8.22 -9.59
CA LEU A 54 -6.08 -7.04 -10.41
C LEU A 54 -4.90 -6.06 -10.47
N PHE A 55 -4.23 -5.82 -9.33
CA PHE A 55 -3.09 -4.92 -9.22
C PHE A 55 -1.84 -5.43 -9.95
N ILE A 56 -1.70 -6.73 -10.20
CA ILE A 56 -0.61 -7.27 -11.02
C ILE A 56 -1.01 -7.31 -12.49
N VAL A 57 -2.15 -7.95 -12.82
CA VAL A 57 -2.49 -8.30 -14.20
C VAL A 57 -2.83 -7.09 -15.05
N LEU A 58 -3.55 -6.10 -14.50
CA LEU A 58 -3.96 -4.91 -15.26
C LEU A 58 -2.78 -4.08 -15.77
N PRO A 59 -1.77 -3.74 -14.95
CA PRO A 59 -0.57 -3.08 -15.47
C PRO A 59 0.30 -4.04 -16.29
N GLU A 60 0.52 -5.29 -15.85
CA GLU A 60 1.48 -6.21 -16.47
C GLU A 60 1.19 -6.46 -17.96
N ARG A 61 -0.08 -6.65 -18.34
CA ARG A 61 -0.46 -6.83 -19.76
C ARG A 61 0.05 -5.70 -20.65
N ARG A 62 0.05 -4.48 -20.13
CA ARG A 62 0.47 -3.29 -20.85
C ARG A 62 1.99 -3.07 -20.80
N LEU A 63 2.64 -3.50 -19.71
CA LEU A 63 4.11 -3.46 -19.62
C LEU A 63 4.72 -4.40 -20.67
N ARG A 64 4.22 -5.64 -20.73
CA ARG A 64 4.69 -6.65 -21.69
C ARG A 64 4.47 -6.24 -23.15
N ALA A 65 3.35 -5.59 -23.46
CA ALA A 65 3.08 -5.08 -24.80
C ALA A 65 4.10 -4.04 -25.29
N GLU A 66 4.82 -3.40 -24.36
CA GLU A 66 5.78 -2.34 -24.63
C GLU A 66 7.23 -2.79 -24.37
N GLY A 67 7.44 -4.08 -24.10
CA GLY A 67 8.76 -4.65 -23.79
C GLY A 67 9.32 -4.27 -22.42
N GLU A 68 8.48 -3.73 -21.53
CA GLU A 68 8.85 -3.34 -20.16
C GLU A 68 8.48 -4.44 -19.16
N GLY A 69 9.23 -4.51 -18.05
CA GLY A 69 9.01 -5.45 -16.96
C GLY A 69 9.01 -4.77 -15.60
N TRP A 70 8.60 -5.50 -14.56
CA TRP A 70 8.55 -4.96 -13.18
C TRP A 70 9.90 -4.46 -12.66
N SER A 71 11.01 -4.92 -13.22
CA SER A 71 12.36 -4.39 -12.96
C SER A 71 12.50 -2.92 -13.33
N ASP A 72 11.90 -2.49 -14.45
CA ASP A 72 11.89 -1.09 -14.90
C ASP A 72 11.07 -0.20 -13.95
N PHE A 73 10.18 -0.82 -13.17
CA PHE A 73 9.36 -0.19 -12.15
C PHE A 73 9.88 -0.43 -10.73
N GLY A 74 11.15 -0.86 -10.59
CA GLY A 74 11.88 -0.87 -9.33
C GLY A 74 11.76 -2.17 -8.52
N LEU A 75 11.19 -3.25 -9.06
CA LEU A 75 11.25 -4.57 -8.44
C LEU A 75 12.67 -5.15 -8.58
N PRO A 76 13.44 -5.35 -7.50
CA PRO A 76 14.80 -5.85 -7.61
C PRO A 76 14.79 -7.37 -7.70
N TRP A 77 14.32 -7.90 -8.82
CA TRP A 77 14.19 -9.33 -9.07
C TRP A 77 14.99 -9.77 -10.30
N SER A 78 15.95 -10.65 -10.05
CA SER A 78 16.77 -11.31 -11.10
C SER A 78 16.80 -12.84 -10.90
N GLY A 79 15.80 -13.39 -10.22
CA GLY A 79 15.68 -14.81 -9.90
C GLY A 79 16.13 -15.19 -8.49
N LEU A 80 15.71 -16.38 -8.06
CA LEU A 80 15.95 -16.93 -6.72
C LEU A 80 17.43 -17.21 -6.42
N GLY A 81 18.21 -17.62 -7.41
CA GLY A 81 19.65 -17.87 -7.25
C GLY A 81 20.51 -16.60 -7.23
N SER A 82 19.92 -15.43 -7.51
CA SER A 82 20.69 -14.21 -7.68
C SER A 82 21.05 -13.57 -6.34
N ARG A 83 22.36 -13.48 -6.07
CA ARG A 83 22.90 -12.72 -4.93
C ARG A 83 22.51 -11.24 -4.98
N ALA A 84 22.31 -10.67 -6.18
CA ALA A 84 21.91 -9.28 -6.34
C ALA A 84 20.49 -9.03 -5.82
N THR A 85 19.55 -9.95 -6.11
CA THR A 85 18.18 -9.93 -5.55
C THR A 85 18.25 -9.85 -4.03
N TRP A 86 18.89 -10.82 -3.38
CA TRP A 86 18.90 -10.91 -1.92
C TRP A 86 19.66 -9.75 -1.25
N ARG A 87 20.72 -9.23 -1.87
CA ARG A 87 21.39 -8.02 -1.39
C ARG A 87 20.47 -6.79 -1.46
N ALA A 88 19.69 -6.64 -2.52
CA ALA A 88 18.74 -5.54 -2.65
C ALA A 88 17.61 -5.63 -1.61
N TRP A 89 17.04 -6.83 -1.41
CA TRP A 89 16.05 -7.06 -0.36
C TRP A 89 16.62 -6.88 1.05
N GLY A 90 17.86 -7.33 1.31
CA GLY A 90 18.56 -7.10 2.58
C GLY A 90 18.79 -5.62 2.88
N ARG A 91 19.24 -4.83 1.88
CA ARG A 91 19.34 -3.36 2.03
C ARG A 91 17.99 -2.71 2.23
N GLY A 92 16.97 -3.17 1.51
CA GLY A 92 15.60 -2.70 1.67
C GLY A 92 15.06 -2.99 3.07
N LEU A 93 15.35 -4.16 3.63
CA LEU A 93 14.98 -4.53 4.99
C LEU A 93 15.68 -3.64 6.02
N ALA A 94 17.00 -3.43 5.90
CA ALA A 94 17.72 -2.54 6.79
C ALA A 94 17.14 -1.12 6.77
N PHE A 95 16.80 -0.60 5.58
CA PHE A 95 16.17 0.71 5.42
C PHE A 95 14.75 0.74 6.04
N ALA A 96 13.93 -0.28 5.77
CA ALA A 96 12.58 -0.39 6.33
C ALA A 96 12.62 -0.45 7.86
N LEU A 97 13.54 -1.22 8.44
CA LEU A 97 13.72 -1.31 9.89
C LEU A 97 14.20 -0.01 10.50
N ALA A 98 15.11 0.72 9.83
CA ALA A 98 15.54 2.04 10.29
C ALA A 98 14.38 3.04 10.32
N VAL A 99 13.53 3.05 9.28
CA VAL A 99 12.32 3.88 9.25
C VAL A 99 11.33 3.44 10.33
N ALA A 100 11.08 2.14 10.47
CA ALA A 100 10.18 1.59 11.46
C ALA A 100 10.62 1.90 12.91
N ALA A 101 11.93 1.88 13.19
CA ALA A 101 12.48 2.22 14.50
C ALA A 101 12.13 3.64 14.96
N VAL A 102 11.87 4.56 14.02
CA VAL A 102 11.40 5.92 14.32
C VAL A 102 9.87 6.00 14.27
N VAL A 103 9.26 5.45 13.22
CA VAL A 103 7.83 5.61 12.97
C VAL A 103 6.97 4.79 13.94
N PHE A 104 7.37 3.56 14.27
CA PHE A 104 6.53 2.66 15.08
C PHE A 104 6.37 3.13 16.52
N PRO A 105 7.40 3.62 17.23
CA PRO A 105 7.22 4.20 18.57
C PRO A 105 6.30 5.42 18.55
N LEU A 106 6.45 6.32 17.57
CA LEU A 106 5.58 7.49 17.42
C LEU A 106 4.14 7.08 17.11
N PHE A 107 3.97 6.12 16.21
CA PHE A 107 2.67 5.56 15.88
C PHE A 107 2.03 4.87 17.09
N PHE A 108 2.77 4.11 17.88
CA PHE A 108 2.29 3.49 19.12
C PHE A 108 1.80 4.54 20.11
N ALA A 109 2.60 5.59 20.36
CA ALA A 109 2.21 6.68 21.26
C ALA A 109 0.93 7.38 20.76
N GLY A 110 0.84 7.64 19.46
CA GLY A 110 -0.35 8.20 18.81
C GLY A 110 -1.56 7.27 18.93
N PHE A 111 -1.39 5.98 18.66
CA PHE A 111 -2.45 4.96 18.77
C PHE A 111 -2.95 4.82 20.20
N TRP A 112 -2.06 4.81 21.18
CA TRP A 112 -2.40 4.81 22.60
C TRP A 112 -3.20 6.04 23.00
N ALA A 113 -2.69 7.24 22.70
CA ALA A 113 -3.37 8.50 23.01
C ALA A 113 -4.74 8.57 22.31
N TYR A 114 -4.79 8.15 21.05
CA TYR A 114 -6.02 8.12 20.26
C TYR A 114 -7.06 7.14 20.81
N GLY A 115 -6.66 5.92 21.18
CA GLY A 115 -7.54 4.95 21.83
C GLY A 115 -8.07 5.41 23.18
N ARG A 116 -7.30 6.22 23.92
CA ARG A 116 -7.74 6.85 25.19
C ARG A 116 -8.72 8.00 24.97
N LEU A 117 -8.56 8.76 23.89
CA LEU A 117 -9.42 9.90 23.53
C LEU A 117 -10.77 9.46 22.94
N LEU A 118 -10.76 8.40 22.12
CA LEU A 118 -11.91 7.99 21.31
C LEU A 118 -13.21 7.79 22.12
N PRO A 119 -13.21 7.16 23.31
CA PRO A 119 -14.43 6.99 24.12
C PRO A 119 -15.02 8.30 24.65
N HIS A 120 -14.28 9.41 24.60
CA HIS A 120 -14.70 10.72 25.09
C HIS A 120 -15.30 11.59 23.98
N LEU A 121 -15.23 11.13 22.71
CA LEU A 121 -15.82 11.83 21.58
C LEU A 121 -17.31 11.48 21.42
N PRO A 122 -18.11 12.36 20.80
CA PRO A 122 -19.47 12.00 20.39
C PRO A 122 -19.46 10.74 19.53
N ARG A 123 -20.40 9.81 19.78
CA ARG A 123 -20.44 8.49 19.11
C ARG A 123 -20.38 8.57 17.59
N GLY A 124 -21.11 9.52 16.99
CA GLY A 124 -21.10 9.72 15.54
C GLY A 124 -19.73 10.12 14.99
N LEU A 125 -18.98 10.94 15.73
CA LEU A 125 -17.62 11.32 15.36
C LEU A 125 -16.64 10.16 15.54
N ALA A 126 -16.71 9.45 16.68
CA ALA A 126 -15.87 8.29 16.95
C ALA A 126 -16.02 7.21 15.86
N ALA A 127 -17.26 6.94 15.44
CA ALA A 127 -17.59 5.96 14.40
C ALA A 127 -17.04 6.34 13.01
N VAL A 128 -16.80 7.62 12.72
CA VAL A 128 -16.19 8.06 11.46
C VAL A 128 -14.67 7.95 11.49
N LEU A 129 -14.06 8.17 12.65
CA LEU A 129 -12.62 8.28 12.79
C LEU A 129 -11.92 6.94 13.05
N ALA A 130 -12.62 5.95 13.64
CA ALA A 130 -12.03 4.66 13.95
C ALA A 130 -13.04 3.52 13.99
N PRO A 131 -12.59 2.27 13.79
CA PRO A 131 -13.43 1.09 13.96
C PRO A 131 -13.59 0.66 15.44
N TYR A 132 -12.93 1.32 16.38
CA TYR A 132 -12.91 0.92 17.79
C TYR A 132 -14.07 1.53 18.55
N ALA A 133 -14.90 0.69 19.18
CA ALA A 133 -16.01 1.15 20.04
C ALA A 133 -15.75 0.92 21.54
N LEU A 134 -14.74 0.11 21.86
CA LEU A 134 -14.43 -0.31 23.24
C LEU A 134 -13.24 0.49 23.80
N PRO A 135 -13.20 0.74 25.12
CA PRO A 135 -12.00 1.25 25.76
C PRO A 135 -10.80 0.31 25.54
N PRO A 136 -9.60 0.85 25.28
CA PRO A 136 -8.42 0.01 25.10
C PRO A 136 -8.01 -0.67 26.42
N ALA A 137 -7.76 -1.97 26.37
CA ALA A 137 -7.24 -2.77 27.48
C ALA A 137 -5.93 -3.44 27.04
N PRO A 138 -4.77 -2.79 27.23
CA PRO A 138 -3.51 -3.25 26.66
C PRO A 138 -3.04 -4.56 27.30
N HIS A 139 -3.01 -5.60 26.50
CA HIS A 139 -2.37 -6.87 26.82
C HIS A 139 -1.70 -7.38 25.56
N LEU A 140 -0.37 -7.56 25.56
CA LEU A 140 0.35 -8.02 24.37
C LEU A 140 -0.24 -9.35 23.87
N ARG A 141 -0.80 -9.31 22.66
CA ARG A 141 -1.43 -10.45 21.99
C ARG A 141 -1.05 -10.45 20.52
N LEU A 142 -0.62 -11.61 20.04
CA LEU A 142 -0.40 -11.81 18.62
C LEU A 142 -1.71 -12.23 17.94
N PRO A 143 -1.97 -11.76 16.70
CA PRO A 143 -3.02 -12.31 15.85
C PRO A 143 -2.90 -13.82 15.69
N ALA A 144 -4.04 -14.50 15.58
CA ALA A 144 -4.06 -15.93 15.29
C ALA A 144 -3.32 -16.23 13.98
N ARG A 145 -2.60 -17.35 13.92
CA ARG A 145 -1.83 -17.78 12.75
C ARG A 145 -0.86 -16.70 12.25
N PHE A 146 -0.19 -15.99 13.16
CA PHE A 146 0.68 -14.84 12.86
C PHE A 146 1.66 -15.06 11.69
N ALA A 147 2.29 -16.24 11.60
CA ALA A 147 3.19 -16.56 10.49
C ALA A 147 2.49 -16.58 9.11
N VAL A 148 1.27 -17.12 9.06
CA VAL A 148 0.43 -17.09 7.85
C VAL A 148 0.01 -15.65 7.54
N LEU A 149 -0.39 -14.89 8.56
CA LEU A 149 -0.70 -13.47 8.40
C LEU A 149 0.49 -12.70 7.83
N ALA A 150 1.71 -12.95 8.31
CA ALA A 150 2.91 -12.31 7.79
C ALA A 150 3.16 -12.62 6.31
N ALA A 151 2.98 -13.89 5.90
CA ALA A 151 3.08 -14.28 4.50
C ALA A 151 1.99 -13.59 3.64
N VAL A 152 0.75 -13.52 4.12
CA VAL A 152 -0.35 -12.82 3.44
C VAL A 152 -0.06 -11.32 3.32
N GLN A 153 0.34 -10.67 4.41
CA GLN A 153 0.63 -9.23 4.41
C GLN A 153 1.80 -8.90 3.49
N LEU A 154 2.81 -9.76 3.38
CA LEU A 154 3.94 -9.54 2.49
C LEU A 154 3.59 -9.82 1.02
N LEU A 155 3.08 -11.01 0.71
CA LEU A 155 2.98 -11.52 -0.66
C LEU A 155 1.65 -11.18 -1.35
N VAL A 156 0.57 -11.08 -0.57
CA VAL A 156 -0.79 -10.87 -1.11
C VAL A 156 -1.19 -9.39 -0.98
N VAL A 157 -0.75 -8.69 0.07
CA VAL A 157 -1.14 -7.29 0.29
C VAL A 157 -0.04 -6.34 -0.16
N ALA A 158 1.08 -6.29 0.56
CA ALA A 158 2.11 -5.28 0.37
C ALA A 158 2.77 -5.36 -1.01
N LEU A 159 3.21 -6.54 -1.44
CA LEU A 159 3.91 -6.68 -2.72
C LEU A 159 3.03 -6.23 -3.91
N PRO A 160 1.78 -6.73 -4.10
CA PRO A 160 0.93 -6.29 -5.20
C PRO A 160 0.55 -4.81 -5.13
N GLU A 161 0.24 -4.29 -3.93
CA GLU A 161 -0.10 -2.88 -3.76
C GLU A 161 1.09 -1.96 -4.06
N GLU A 162 2.27 -2.26 -3.53
CA GLU A 162 3.46 -1.46 -3.80
C GLU A 162 3.91 -1.57 -5.27
N LEU A 163 3.75 -2.74 -5.91
CA LEU A 163 3.96 -2.88 -7.35
C LEU A 163 3.03 -1.95 -8.13
N PHE A 164 1.75 -1.92 -7.80
CA PHE A 164 0.77 -1.10 -8.52
C PHE A 164 0.96 0.40 -8.25
N TYR A 165 0.99 0.82 -6.99
CA TYR A 165 0.99 2.23 -6.62
C TYR A 165 2.38 2.86 -6.73
N ARG A 166 3.42 2.23 -6.17
CA ARG A 166 4.76 2.84 -6.04
C ARG A 166 5.66 2.42 -7.21
N GLY A 167 5.49 1.19 -7.66
CA GLY A 167 6.11 0.66 -8.86
C GLY A 167 5.56 1.34 -10.08
N TRP A 168 4.39 0.90 -10.52
CA TRP A 168 3.82 1.30 -11.79
C TRP A 168 3.33 2.74 -11.80
N MET A 169 2.40 3.10 -10.92
CA MET A 169 1.68 4.37 -10.99
C MET A 169 2.57 5.59 -10.67
N GLN A 170 3.28 5.58 -9.54
CA GLN A 170 4.17 6.68 -9.13
C GLN A 170 5.33 6.88 -10.11
N THR A 171 6.01 5.81 -10.55
CA THR A 171 7.10 5.90 -11.53
C THR A 171 6.59 6.43 -12.88
N THR A 172 5.43 5.96 -13.33
CA THR A 172 4.85 6.44 -14.59
C THR A 172 4.51 7.93 -14.51
N TRP A 173 3.92 8.41 -13.40
CA TRP A 173 3.67 9.85 -13.24
C TRP A 173 4.95 10.67 -13.22
N ALA A 174 5.98 10.22 -12.50
CA ALA A 174 7.27 10.89 -12.48
C ALA A 174 7.86 11.01 -13.91
N ALA A 175 7.70 9.98 -14.74
CA ALA A 175 8.14 9.97 -16.14
C ALA A 175 7.37 10.96 -17.05
N THR A 176 6.18 11.44 -16.64
CA THR A 176 5.43 12.46 -17.40
C THR A 176 5.96 13.89 -17.22
N ALA A 177 6.80 14.13 -16.20
CA ALA A 177 7.48 15.40 -15.98
C ALA A 177 8.87 15.17 -15.36
N PRO A 178 9.81 14.59 -16.14
CA PRO A 178 11.14 14.24 -15.64
C PRO A 178 11.87 15.46 -15.09
N GLY A 179 12.63 15.27 -14.01
CA GLY A 179 13.42 16.35 -13.43
C GLY A 179 12.58 17.47 -12.80
N ARG A 180 11.26 17.31 -12.60
CA ARG A 180 10.44 18.21 -11.77
C ARG A 180 10.15 17.56 -10.40
N GLY A 181 9.89 18.37 -9.38
CA GLY A 181 9.58 17.90 -8.02
C GLY A 181 10.27 18.68 -6.91
N VAL A 182 9.84 18.45 -5.67
CA VAL A 182 10.43 19.02 -4.46
C VAL A 182 11.26 17.97 -3.76
N THR A 183 12.44 18.33 -3.26
CA THR A 183 13.27 17.41 -2.48
C THR A 183 12.91 17.52 -1.01
N VAL A 184 12.50 16.41 -0.41
CA VAL A 184 12.13 16.32 1.01
C VAL A 184 12.94 15.19 1.64
N LEU A 185 13.81 15.54 2.60
CA LEU A 185 14.66 14.58 3.32
C LEU A 185 15.46 13.64 2.39
N GLY A 186 15.94 14.16 1.27
CA GLY A 186 16.74 13.41 0.29
C GLY A 186 15.93 12.56 -0.71
N ALA A 187 14.59 12.63 -0.69
CA ALA A 187 13.73 12.04 -1.70
C ALA A 187 13.19 13.11 -2.64
N ARG A 188 13.26 12.89 -3.97
CA ARG A 188 12.67 13.80 -4.95
C ARG A 188 11.21 13.43 -5.20
N LEU A 189 10.28 14.23 -4.67
CA LEU A 189 8.85 14.00 -4.82
C LEU A 189 8.38 14.60 -6.15
N GLY A 190 8.31 13.74 -7.16
CA GLY A 190 7.98 14.11 -8.54
C GLY A 190 6.50 14.37 -8.81
N ALA A 191 6.17 14.58 -10.08
CA ALA A 191 4.78 14.70 -10.51
C ALA A 191 3.97 13.47 -10.09
N GLY A 192 2.72 13.70 -9.71
CA GLY A 192 1.79 12.63 -9.33
C GLY A 192 2.06 11.97 -7.97
N PHE A 193 3.11 12.34 -7.23
CA PHE A 193 3.38 11.79 -5.90
C PHE A 193 2.15 11.86 -4.98
N LEU A 194 1.58 13.06 -4.80
CA LEU A 194 0.38 13.26 -3.98
C LEU A 194 -0.85 12.57 -4.57
N ALA A 195 -0.97 12.58 -5.90
CA ALA A 195 -2.08 11.92 -6.60
C ALA A 195 -2.08 10.40 -6.36
N THR A 196 -0.91 9.74 -6.40
CA THR A 196 -0.77 8.32 -6.05
C THR A 196 -1.30 8.03 -4.67
N GLN A 197 -0.92 8.83 -3.67
CA GLN A 197 -1.32 8.53 -2.28
C GLN A 197 -2.79 8.85 -2.04
N ALA A 198 -3.32 9.88 -2.71
CA ALA A 198 -4.75 10.16 -2.70
C ALA A 198 -5.56 9.02 -3.33
N LEU A 199 -5.14 8.51 -4.48
CA LEU A 199 -5.81 7.38 -5.15
C LEU A 199 -5.64 6.07 -4.39
N PHE A 200 -4.50 5.87 -3.71
CA PHE A 200 -4.31 4.78 -2.77
C PHE A 200 -5.35 4.84 -1.65
N ALA A 201 -5.51 5.99 -1.00
CA ALA A 201 -6.50 6.19 0.05
C ALA A 201 -7.96 6.03 -0.45
N LEU A 202 -8.28 6.62 -1.59
CA LEU A 202 -9.61 6.50 -2.22
C LEU A 202 -9.92 5.05 -2.60
N GLY A 203 -8.93 4.27 -3.05
CA GLY A 203 -9.10 2.86 -3.38
C GLY A 203 -9.53 2.01 -2.18
N HIS A 204 -9.20 2.45 -0.96
CA HIS A 204 -9.63 1.77 0.26
C HIS A 204 -11.10 2.05 0.63
N LEU A 205 -11.77 3.02 -0.02
CA LEU A 205 -13.20 3.25 0.18
C LEU A 205 -14.09 2.16 -0.43
N VAL A 206 -13.53 1.15 -1.10
CA VAL A 206 -14.29 -0.06 -1.50
C VAL A 206 -14.99 -0.70 -0.30
N VAL A 207 -14.41 -0.59 0.91
CA VAL A 207 -15.06 -1.11 2.12
C VAL A 207 -16.09 -0.18 2.76
N LEU A 208 -16.31 1.03 2.20
CA LEU A 208 -17.26 2.05 2.67
C LEU A 208 -17.04 2.46 4.15
N GLN A 209 -15.78 2.60 4.53
CA GLN A 209 -15.37 2.98 5.89
C GLN A 209 -14.55 4.27 5.83
N PRO A 210 -15.05 5.41 6.35
CA PRO A 210 -14.38 6.71 6.19
C PRO A 210 -12.96 6.76 6.76
N TRP A 211 -12.72 6.11 7.90
CA TRP A 211 -11.40 6.04 8.54
C TRP A 211 -10.33 5.40 7.65
N ARG A 212 -10.71 4.62 6.64
CA ARG A 212 -9.77 4.06 5.66
C ARG A 212 -9.06 5.13 4.84
N LEU A 213 -9.60 6.35 4.72
CA LEU A 213 -8.91 7.46 4.07
C LEU A 213 -7.62 7.85 4.80
N ALA A 214 -7.46 7.49 6.08
CA ALA A 214 -6.22 7.66 6.81
C ALA A 214 -5.05 6.89 6.19
N THR A 215 -5.28 5.89 5.32
CA THR A 215 -4.20 5.22 4.57
C THR A 215 -3.45 6.16 3.61
N PHE A 216 -3.95 7.38 3.40
CA PHE A 216 -3.21 8.47 2.78
C PHE A 216 -1.85 8.73 3.45
N PHE A 217 -1.81 8.77 4.80
CA PHE A 217 -0.60 9.08 5.56
C PHE A 217 0.51 8.01 5.45
N PRO A 218 0.26 6.71 5.72
CA PRO A 218 1.25 5.69 5.42
C PRO A 218 1.54 5.63 3.92
N GLY A 219 0.59 5.97 3.05
CA GLY A 219 0.84 6.10 1.61
C GLY A 219 1.91 7.15 1.28
N LEU A 220 1.90 8.31 1.93
CA LEU A 220 2.97 9.32 1.84
C LEU A 220 4.31 8.74 2.27
N LEU A 221 4.35 8.00 3.39
CA LEU A 221 5.57 7.38 3.89
C LEU A 221 6.11 6.35 2.89
N PHE A 222 5.28 5.41 2.41
CA PHE A 222 5.72 4.37 1.47
C PHE A 222 6.17 4.96 0.14
N GLY A 223 5.45 5.98 -0.35
CA GLY A 223 5.87 6.75 -1.53
C GLY A 223 7.23 7.41 -1.32
N TRP A 224 7.46 8.04 -0.17
CA TRP A 224 8.74 8.67 0.16
C TRP A 224 9.87 7.64 0.27
N VAL A 225 9.63 6.51 0.93
CA VAL A 225 10.59 5.40 1.04
C VAL A 225 10.95 4.85 -0.34
N ARG A 226 9.98 4.74 -1.25
CA ARG A 226 10.23 4.38 -2.64
C ARG A 226 11.20 5.36 -3.31
N GLU A 227 10.92 6.67 -3.27
CA GLU A 227 11.79 7.68 -3.88
C GLU A 227 13.18 7.73 -3.23
N ARG A 228 13.25 7.52 -1.90
CA ARG A 228 14.51 7.60 -1.16
C ARG A 228 15.42 6.39 -1.38
N SER A 229 14.83 5.20 -1.52
CA SER A 229 15.56 3.93 -1.70
C SER A 229 15.78 3.55 -3.16
N GLY A 230 15.03 4.13 -4.10
CA GLY A 230 15.13 3.86 -5.53
C GLY A 230 14.56 2.50 -5.97
N GLY A 231 13.90 1.75 -5.09
CA GLY A 231 13.35 0.43 -5.41
C GLY A 231 12.16 0.04 -4.54
N LEU A 232 11.60 -1.15 -4.79
CA LEU A 232 10.39 -1.63 -4.11
C LEU A 232 10.64 -2.46 -2.86
N ALA A 233 11.84 -2.97 -2.63
CA ALA A 233 12.09 -3.85 -1.50
C ALA A 233 11.80 -3.16 -0.15
N ALA A 234 12.30 -1.94 0.04
CA ALA A 234 12.06 -1.16 1.26
C ALA A 234 10.58 -0.82 1.50
N PRO A 235 9.84 -0.21 0.56
CA PRO A 235 8.43 0.11 0.81
C PRO A 235 7.55 -1.15 0.97
N VAL A 236 7.81 -2.25 0.24
CA VAL A 236 7.08 -3.53 0.42
C VAL A 236 7.27 -4.07 1.83
N LEU A 237 8.51 -4.13 2.31
CA LEU A 237 8.80 -4.64 3.65
C LEU A 237 8.23 -3.73 4.73
N LEU A 238 8.38 -2.41 4.59
CA LEU A 238 7.83 -1.46 5.56
C LEU A 238 6.30 -1.50 5.61
N HIS A 239 5.64 -1.64 4.46
CA HIS A 239 4.19 -1.79 4.39
C HIS A 239 3.74 -3.06 5.09
N ALA A 240 4.32 -4.23 4.77
CA ALA A 240 4.00 -5.48 5.44
C ALA A 240 4.22 -5.41 6.96
N LEU A 241 5.35 -4.84 7.39
CA LEU A 241 5.64 -4.61 8.82
C LEU A 241 4.62 -3.67 9.48
N SER A 242 4.20 -2.62 8.78
CA SER A 242 3.19 -1.67 9.31
C SER A 242 1.84 -2.34 9.50
N ASN A 243 1.42 -3.18 8.55
CA ASN A 243 0.16 -3.94 8.65
C ASN A 243 0.22 -4.98 9.77
N LEU A 244 1.36 -5.66 9.94
CA LEU A 244 1.56 -6.57 11.07
C LEU A 244 1.57 -5.83 12.41
N PHE A 245 2.21 -4.67 12.46
CA PHE A 245 2.29 -3.86 13.66
C PHE A 245 0.91 -3.39 14.10
N ILE A 246 0.11 -2.80 13.21
CA ILE A 246 -1.26 -2.40 13.55
C ILE A 246 -2.11 -3.61 13.94
N ALA A 247 -1.98 -4.77 13.26
CA ALA A 247 -2.72 -5.97 13.63
C ALA A 247 -2.38 -6.48 15.05
N VAL A 248 -1.11 -6.39 15.45
CA VAL A 248 -0.68 -6.71 16.82
C VAL A 248 -1.25 -5.70 17.82
N LEU A 249 -1.23 -4.39 17.50
CA LEU A 249 -1.80 -3.36 18.38
C LEU A 249 -3.30 -3.53 18.57
N GLU A 250 -4.04 -3.75 17.47
CA GLU A 250 -5.48 -3.98 17.51
C GLU A 250 -5.84 -5.20 18.36
N ARG A 251 -5.16 -6.33 18.13
CA ARG A 251 -5.34 -7.55 18.94
C ARG A 251 -4.97 -7.32 20.40
N SER A 252 -3.91 -6.54 20.64
CA SER A 252 -3.43 -6.30 22.00
C SER A 252 -4.33 -5.37 22.80
N PHE A 253 -5.05 -4.46 22.15
CA PHE A 253 -5.84 -3.43 22.84
C PHE A 253 -7.33 -3.72 22.89
N TYR A 254 -7.85 -4.40 21.87
CA TYR A 254 -9.30 -4.52 21.68
C TYR A 254 -9.80 -5.96 21.66
N GLY A 255 -8.92 -6.95 21.79
CA GLY A 255 -9.31 -8.36 21.82
C GLY A 255 -9.18 -8.98 20.46
#